data_AF-A0A3C1GNF6-F1
#
_entry.id   AF-A0A3C1GNF6-F1
#
_cell.length_a   1.000
_cell.length_b   1.000
_cell.length_c   1.000
_cell.angle_alpha   90.00
_cell.angle_beta   90.00
_cell.angle_gamma   90.00
#
_symmetry.space_group_name_H-M   'P 1'
#
loop_
_entity.id
_entity.type
_entity.pdbx_description
1 polymer ?
#
loop_
_entity_poly.entity_id
_entity_poly.type
_entity_poly.pdbx_seq_one_letter_code
_entity_poly.pdbx_strand_id
1 'polypeptide(L)' 'MAKPAAAELALPVEPRRCPTCRTKIVVPGEQGLVVKNSILRVSAATGHASAKCPRCKTWVEVPLTYCE' A
#
# COMPACT_ATOMS: atom_id res chain seq x y z
N MET A 1 -5.98 34.01 10.42
CA MET A 1 -5.45 33.61 9.11
C MET A 1 -5.80 32.14 8.91
N ALA A 2 -6.51 31.81 7.84
CA ALA A 2 -7.05 30.47 7.60
C ALA A 2 -5.93 29.48 7.24
N LYS A 3 -5.93 28.32 7.90
CA LYS A 3 -5.09 27.14 7.58
C LYS A 3 -5.48 26.65 6.18
N PRO A 4 -4.54 26.40 5.25
CA PRO A 4 -4.93 25.79 4.00
C PRO A 4 -5.44 24.37 4.31
N ALA A 5 -6.67 24.08 3.89
CA ALA A 5 -7.15 22.72 3.82
C ALA A 5 -6.15 21.95 2.95
N ALA A 6 -5.52 20.93 3.52
CA ALA A 6 -4.69 20.02 2.77
C ALA A 6 -5.55 19.47 1.65
N ALA A 7 -5.27 19.92 0.42
CA ALA A 7 -5.95 19.48 -0.76
C ALA A 7 -5.81 17.97 -0.82
N GLU A 8 -6.97 17.31 -0.76
CA GLU A 8 -7.18 15.89 -0.81
C GLU A 8 -6.75 15.37 -2.17
N LEU A 9 -5.44 15.23 -2.38
CA LEU A 9 -4.88 14.43 -3.48
C LEU A 9 -4.94 12.96 -3.06
N ALA A 10 -6.17 12.46 -2.88
CA ALA A 10 -6.43 11.03 -2.96
C ALA A 10 -6.24 10.65 -4.44
N LEU A 11 -4.99 10.47 -4.87
CA LEU A 11 -4.70 9.75 -6.10
C LEU A 11 -5.50 8.44 -6.04
N PRO A 12 -6.23 8.05 -7.10
CA PRO A 12 -6.99 6.81 -7.09
C PRO A 12 -5.99 5.66 -7.08
N VAL A 13 -5.54 5.26 -5.89
CA VAL A 13 -4.69 4.10 -5.76
C VAL A 13 -5.60 2.90 -5.86
N GLU A 14 -5.55 2.29 -7.04
CA GLU A 14 -6.46 1.22 -7.37
C GLU A 14 -6.34 0.06 -6.37
N PRO A 15 -7.47 -0.48 -5.87
CA PRO A 15 -7.46 -1.67 -5.05
C PRO A 15 -6.74 -2.82 -5.77
N ARG A 16 -5.67 -3.35 -5.15
CA ARG A 16 -4.87 -4.44 -5.73
C ARG A 16 -5.17 -5.76 -5.06
N ARG A 17 -5.12 -6.83 -5.84
CA ARG A 17 -5.25 -8.22 -5.38
C ARG A 17 -3.92 -8.94 -5.55
N CYS A 18 -3.69 -9.94 -4.70
CA CYS A 18 -2.60 -10.86 -4.88
C CYS A 18 -2.74 -11.56 -6.25
N PRO A 19 -1.70 -11.56 -7.10
CA PRO A 19 -1.78 -12.16 -8.43
C PRO A 19 -1.97 -13.69 -8.36
N THR A 20 -1.53 -14.33 -7.28
CA THR A 20 -1.62 -15.79 -7.09
C THR A 20 -2.98 -16.24 -6.57
N CYS A 21 -3.45 -15.69 -5.44
CA CYS A 21 -4.66 -16.19 -4.76
C CYS A 21 -5.84 -15.22 -4.78
N ARG A 22 -5.71 -14.09 -5.49
CA ARG A 22 -6.74 -13.04 -5.66
C ARG A 22 -7.25 -12.39 -4.36
N THR A 23 -6.63 -12.70 -3.22
CA THR A 23 -6.86 -12.01 -1.93
C THR A 23 -6.63 -10.52 -2.10
N LYS A 24 -7.54 -9.68 -1.58
CA LYS A 24 -7.37 -8.22 -1.62
C LYS A 24 -6.17 -7.84 -0.74
N ILE A 25 -5.19 -7.16 -1.34
CA ILE A 25 -3.95 -6.73 -0.68
C ILE A 25 -3.99 -5.23 -0.40
N VAL A 26 -4.33 -4.42 -1.41
CA VAL A 26 -4.51 -2.98 -1.23
C VAL A 26 -6.01 -2.71 -1.26
N VAL A 27 -6.55 -2.13 -0.20
CA VAL A 27 -7.98 -1.80 -0.09
C VAL A 27 -8.15 -0.37 0.41
N PRO A 28 -9.28 0.29 0.10
CA PRO A 28 -9.66 1.54 0.75
C PRO A 28 -9.84 1.33 2.27
N GLY A 29 -9.41 2.31 3.05
CA GLY A 29 -9.69 2.45 4.48
C GLY A 29 -10.14 3.88 4.80
N GLU A 30 -10.52 4.15 6.05
CA GLU A 30 -11.13 5.43 6.45
C GLU A 30 -10.22 6.64 6.22
N GLN A 31 -8.91 6.49 6.39
CA GLN A 31 -7.92 7.55 6.25
C GLN A 31 -7.09 7.44 4.95
N GLY A 32 -7.50 6.59 4.01
CA GLY A 32 -6.76 6.36 2.76
C GLY A 32 -6.70 4.90 2.35
N LEU A 33 -5.51 4.32 2.31
CA LEU A 33 -5.31 2.93 1.89
C LEU A 33 -4.81 2.06 3.02
N VAL A 34 -5.24 0.80 2.98
CA VAL A 34 -4.73 -0.26 3.86
C VAL A 34 -4.05 -1.32 3.01
N VAL A 35 -2.79 -1.61 3.34
CA VAL A 35 -2.05 -2.74 2.80
C VAL A 35 -2.18 -3.92 3.75
N LYS A 36 -2.91 -4.97 3.33
CA LYS A 36 -3.06 -6.22 4.06
C LYS A 36 -1.87 -7.14 3.79
N ASN A 37 -1.07 -7.39 4.81
CA ASN A 37 0.15 -8.17 4.71
C ASN A 37 0.39 -9.01 5.95
N SER A 38 1.18 -10.08 5.83
CA SER A 38 1.76 -10.77 6.99
C SER A 38 3.17 -10.26 7.32
N ILE A 39 3.88 -9.74 6.32
CA ILE A 39 5.21 -9.14 6.44
C ILE A 39 5.28 -7.98 5.43
N LEU A 40 5.87 -6.86 5.80
CA LEU A 40 6.24 -5.78 4.88
C LEU A 40 7.76 -5.80 4.69
N ARG A 41 8.22 -5.70 3.44
CA ARG A 41 9.63 -5.53 3.10
C ARG A 41 9.79 -4.21 2.37
N VAL A 42 10.68 -3.37 2.86
CA VAL A 42 11.05 -2.10 2.25
C VAL A 42 12.50 -2.20 1.77
N SER A 43 12.77 -1.69 0.57
CA SER A 43 14.11 -1.56 0.00
C SER A 43 14.64 -0.17 0.30
N ALA A 44 15.69 -0.05 1.12
CA ALA A 44 16.33 1.24 1.39
C ALA A 44 16.94 1.85 0.12
N ALA A 45 17.56 1.03 -0.74
CA ALA A 45 18.22 1.50 -1.95
C ALA A 45 17.27 2.13 -2.99
N THR A 46 15.98 1.78 -2.96
CA THR A 46 15.02 2.21 -3.98
C THR A 46 13.75 2.84 -3.42
N GLY A 47 13.56 2.82 -2.10
CA GLY A 47 12.32 3.25 -1.43
C GLY A 47 11.11 2.35 -1.65
N HIS A 48 11.17 1.37 -2.56
CA HIS A 48 10.02 0.51 -2.90
C HIS A 48 9.67 -0.48 -1.80
N ALA A 49 8.38 -0.78 -1.68
CA ALA A 49 7.85 -1.76 -0.73
C ALA A 49 7.17 -2.95 -1.41
N SER A 50 7.31 -4.11 -0.78
CA SER A 50 6.57 -5.34 -1.11
C SER A 50 5.92 -5.91 0.13
N ALA A 51 4.71 -6.42 -0.03
CA ALA A 51 3.92 -7.06 1.02
C ALA A 51 3.83 -8.57 0.78
N LYS A 52 4.04 -9.35 1.84
CA LYS A 52 3.77 -10.79 1.82
C LYS A 52 2.27 -11.03 1.98
N CYS A 53 1.64 -11.67 1.01
CA CYS A 53 0.21 -11.97 1.02
C CYS A 53 -0.16 -12.75 2.29
N PRO A 54 -1.18 -12.32 3.07
CA PRO A 54 -1.54 -12.99 4.30
C PRO A 54 -2.13 -14.39 4.07
N ARG A 55 -2.66 -14.67 2.88
CA ARG A 55 -3.24 -15.96 2.50
C ARG A 55 -2.21 -16.94 1.93
N CYS A 56 -1.72 -16.69 0.71
CA CYS A 56 -0.84 -17.63 0.00
C CYS A 56 0.66 -17.37 0.17
N LYS A 57 1.03 -16.35 0.95
CA LYS A 57 2.43 -16.04 1.29
C LYS A 57 3.32 -15.58 0.12
N THR A 58 2.78 -15.41 -1.09
CA THR A 58 3.46 -14.76 -2.23
C THR A 58 3.78 -13.29 -1.92
N TRP A 59 4.93 -12.80 -2.39
CA TRP A 59 5.28 -11.38 -2.34
C TRP A 59 4.59 -10.58 -3.43
N VAL A 60 4.09 -9.40 -3.09
CA VAL A 60 3.35 -8.51 -4.00
C VAL A 60 3.87 -7.09 -3.82
N GLU A 61 4.19 -6.40 -4.91
CA GLU A 61 4.56 -4.98 -4.85
C GLU A 61 3.35 -4.12 -4.44
N VAL A 62 3.58 -3.20 -3.50
CA VAL A 62 2.53 -2.36 -2.93
C VAL A 62 2.89 -0.88 -3.07
N PRO A 63 1.90 0.02 -3.16
CA PRO A 63 2.11 1.45 -3.40
C PRO A 63 2.52 2.18 -2.12
N LEU A 64 3.60 1.71 -1.48
CA LEU A 64 4.24 2.38 -0.35
C LEU A 64 5.67 2.74 -0.75
N THR A 65 6.07 3.94 -0.36
CA THR A 65 7.43 4.44 -0.54
C THR A 65 8.00 4.78 0.83
N TYR A 66 9.25 4.43 1.06
CA TYR A 66 10.01 4.88 2.22
C TYR A 66 10.74 6.17 1.87
N CYS A 67 10.44 7.23 2.62
CA CYS A 67 11.19 8.48 2.60
C CYS A 67 12.00 8.52 3.89
N GLU A 68 13.31 8.66 3.76
CA GLU A 68 14.24 8.86 4.89
C GLU A 68 14.03 10.23 5.55
#